data_AF-A0A381XG19-F1
#
_entry.id   AF-A0A381XG19-F1
#
_cell.length_a   1.000
_cell.length_b   1.000
_cell.length_c   1.000
_cell.angle_alpha   90.00
_cell.angle_beta   90.00
_cell.angle_gamma   90.00
#
_symmetry.space_group_name_H-M   'P 1'
#
loop_
_entity.id
_entity.type
_entity.pdbx_description
1 polymer ?
#
loop_
_entity_poly.entity_id
_entity_poly.type
_entity_poly.pdbx_seq_one_letter_code
_entity_poly.pdbx_strand_id
1 'polypeptide(L)' 'MEVIAYLDSQEYQWEVIVVNDGSSDCTVDVSRRFAQNDARVIVVDLPHRGKGGALKEGFSMARGK' A
#
# COMPACT_ATOMS: atom_id res chain seq x y z
N MET A 1 -13.40 -6.72 3.81
CA MET A 1 -12.51 -5.54 3.86
C MET A 1 -12.00 -5.42 5.29
N GLU A 2 -11.22 -6.41 5.73
CA GLU A 2 -10.93 -6.64 7.15
C GLU A 2 -9.87 -5.68 7.69
N VAL A 3 -8.81 -5.42 6.91
CA VAL A 3 -7.72 -4.50 7.31
C VAL A 3 -8.24 -3.07 7.49
N ILE A 4 -9.00 -2.54 6.53
CA ILE A 4 -9.54 -1.17 6.63
C ILE A 4 -10.53 -1.07 7.79
N ALA A 5 -11.47 -2.02 7.89
CA ALA A 5 -12.43 -2.02 9.00
C ALA A 5 -11.74 -2.12 10.37
N TYR A 6 -10.68 -2.92 10.46
CA TYR A 6 -9.84 -3.00 11.65
C TYR A 6 -9.16 -1.65 11.94
N LEU A 7 -8.48 -1.05 10.96
CA LEU A 7 -7.77 0.22 11.12
C LEU A 7 -8.74 1.39 11.42
N ASP A 8 -9.95 1.38 10.87
CA ASP A 8 -11.01 2.35 11.16
C ASP A 8 -11.53 2.26 12.59
N SER A 9 -11.38 1.10 13.25
CA SER A 9 -11.76 0.93 14.66
C SER A 9 -10.70 1.42 15.65
N GLN A 10 -9.56 1.93 15.17
CA GLN A 10 -8.44 2.37 16.00
C GLN A 10 -8.55 3.87 16.34
N GLU A 11 -7.93 4.28 17.46
CA GLU A 11 -7.94 5.68 17.90
C GLU A 11 -6.93 6.58 17.14
N TYR A 12 -6.10 5.99 16.27
CA TYR A 12 -5.09 6.70 15.51
C TYR A 12 -5.49 6.90 14.04
N GLN A 13 -4.93 7.96 13.43
CA GLN A 13 -4.98 8.15 11.99
C GLN A 13 -4.05 7.16 11.30
N TRP A 14 -4.41 6.72 10.10
CA TRP A 14 -3.65 5.69 9.38
C TRP A 14 -3.63 5.95 7.88
N GLU A 15 -2.62 5.38 7.24
CA GLU A 15 -2.49 5.21 5.80
C GLU A 15 -1.94 3.80 5.52
N VAL A 16 -2.24 3.24 4.35
CA VAL A 16 -1.67 1.96 3.90
C VAL A 16 -0.97 2.18 2.58
N ILE A 17 0.33 1.91 2.54
CA ILE A 17 1.13 1.99 1.32
C ILE A 17 1.43 0.58 0.84
N VAL A 18 0.81 0.18 -0.25
CA VAL A 18 1.05 -1.10 -0.92
C VAL A 18 2.13 -0.89 -1.98
N VAL A 19 3.32 -1.46 -1.75
CA VAL A 19 4.42 -1.42 -2.72
C VAL A 19 4.45 -2.74 -3.49
N ASN A 20 4.07 -2.70 -4.77
CA ASN A 20 4.20 -3.82 -5.68
C ASN A 20 5.63 -3.89 -6.24
N ASP A 21 6.38 -4.94 -5.90
CA ASP A 21 7.77 -5.14 -6.32
C ASP A 21 7.88 -5.97 -7.61
N GLY A 22 7.14 -5.56 -8.65
CA GLY A 22 7.18 -6.22 -9.96
C GLY A 22 6.50 -7.59 -10.00
N SER A 23 5.39 -7.76 -9.29
CA SER A 23 4.56 -8.97 -9.41
C SER A 23 4.15 -9.22 -10.86
N SER A 24 4.15 -10.48 -11.28
CA SER A 24 3.77 -10.92 -12.64
C SER A 24 2.32 -11.39 -12.75
N ASP A 25 1.58 -11.38 -11.65
CA ASP A 25 0.17 -11.75 -11.56
C ASP A 25 -0.73 -10.51 -11.42
N CYS A 26 -2.00 -10.72 -11.06
CA CYS A 26 -2.98 -9.65 -10.92
C CYS A 26 -2.84 -8.83 -9.62
N THR A 27 -1.76 -8.99 -8.85
CA THR A 27 -1.59 -8.31 -7.55
C THR A 27 -1.75 -6.80 -7.66
N VAL A 28 -1.10 -6.16 -8.65
CA VAL A 28 -1.17 -4.71 -8.82
C VAL A 28 -2.60 -4.23 -9.12
N ASP A 29 -3.34 -4.96 -9.94
CA ASP A 29 -4.71 -4.60 -10.31
C ASP A 29 -5.66 -4.73 -9.12
N VAL A 30 -5.49 -5.78 -8.34
CA VAL A 30 -6.22 -5.99 -7.09
C VAL A 30 -5.92 -4.85 -6.11
N SER A 31 -4.64 -4.50 -5.90
CA SER A 31 -4.24 -3.37 -5.05
C SER A 31 -4.84 -2.04 -5.54
N ARG A 32 -4.82 -1.77 -6.85
CA ARG A 32 -5.39 -0.54 -7.44
C ARG A 32 -6.90 -0.44 -7.23
N ARG A 33 -7.64 -1.55 -7.39
CA ARG A 33 -9.07 -1.58 -7.11
C ARG A 33 -9.38 -1.25 -5.64
N PHE A 34 -8.50 -1.64 -4.71
CA PHE A 34 -8.65 -1.25 -3.31
C PHE A 34 -8.41 0.24 -3.11
N ALA A 35 -7.34 0.78 -3.67
CA ALA A 35 -7.03 2.23 -3.60
C ALA A 35 -8.10 3.12 -4.24
N GLN A 36 -8.84 2.62 -5.24
CA GLN A 36 -9.97 3.35 -5.82
C GLN A 36 -11.13 3.56 -4.84
N ASN A 37 -11.27 2.70 -3.83
CA ASN A 37 -12.37 2.74 -2.87
C ASN A 37 -12.02 3.46 -1.56
N ASP A 38 -10.74 3.69 -1.27
CA ASP A 38 -10.28 4.41 -0.07
C ASP A 38 -8.99 5.19 -0.36
N ALA A 39 -9.07 6.51 -0.26
CA ALA A 39 -7.95 7.42 -0.56
C ALA A 39 -6.77 7.29 0.42
N ARG A 40 -6.95 6.62 1.57
CA ARG A 40 -5.87 6.33 2.53
C ARG A 40 -5.02 5.13 2.10
N VAL A 41 -5.43 4.40 1.07
CA VAL A 41 -4.67 3.30 0.49
C VAL A 41 -3.95 3.78 -0.77
N ILE A 42 -2.62 3.78 -0.73
CA ILE A 42 -1.75 4.24 -1.80
C ILE A 42 -1.05 3.03 -2.41
N VAL A 43 -1.03 2.93 -3.74
CA VAL A 43 -0.33 1.85 -4.45
C VAL A 43 0.85 2.42 -5.21
N VAL A 44 2.03 1.87 -4.93
CA VAL A 44 3.28 2.18 -5.62
C VAL A 44 3.69 0.96 -6.43
N ASP A 45 3.81 1.11 -7.74
CA ASP A 45 4.17 0.04 -8.65
C ASP A 45 5.62 0.24 -9.11
N LEU A 46 6.49 -0.74 -8.81
CA LEU A 46 7.91 -0.66 -9.10
C LEU A 46 8.33 -1.76 -10.09
N PRO A 47 9.29 -1.49 -10.99
CA PRO A 47 10.04 -2.58 -11.61
C PRO A 47 10.76 -3.36 -10.50
N HIS A 48 10.80 -4.70 -10.59
CA HIS A 48 11.36 -5.56 -9.55
C HIS A 48 12.72 -5.06 -9.05
N ARG A 49 12.77 -4.64 -7.79
CA ARG A 49 13.92 -4.02 -7.09
C ARG A 49 14.32 -4.79 -5.83
N GLY A 50 13.61 -5.89 -5.54
CA GLY A 50 13.78 -6.69 -4.34
C GLY A 50 13.23 -5.99 -3.10
N LYS A 51 13.04 -6.78 -2.04
CA LYS A 51 12.42 -6.34 -0.78
C LYS A 51 13.02 -5.05 -0.20
N GLY A 52 14.34 -4.91 -0.24
CA GLY A 52 15.02 -3.71 0.29
C GLY A 52 14.65 -2.44 -0.48
N GLY A 53 14.60 -2.51 -1.81
CA GLY A 53 14.16 -1.41 -2.65
C GLY A 53 12.70 -1.07 -2.42
N ALA A 54 11.84 -2.07 -2.33
CA ALA A 54 10.42 -1.89 -2.05
C ALA A 54 10.16 -1.22 -0.69
N LEU A 55 10.84 -1.68 0.37
CA LEU A 55 10.74 -1.06 1.70
C LEU A 55 11.21 0.39 1.69
N LYS A 56 12.35 0.67 1.06
CA LYS A 56 12.89 2.02 0.98
C LYS A 56 11.90 2.99 0.33
N GLU A 57 11.23 2.57 -0.75
CA GLU A 57 10.22 3.41 -1.39
C GLU A 57 8.93 3.52 -0.59
N GLY A 58 8.49 2.45 0.08
CA GLY A 58 7.36 2.53 0.99
C GLY A 58 7.58 3.58 2.08
N PHE A 59 8.75 3.56 2.73
CA PHE A 59 9.10 4.53 3.77
C PHE A 59 9.30 5.95 3.23
N SER A 60 9.83 6.14 2.02
CA SER A 60 9.99 7.48 1.43
C SER A 60 8.64 8.17 1.16
N MET A 61 7.60 7.37 0.92
CA MET A 61 6.24 7.82 0.64
C MET A 61 5.40 8.04 1.90
N ALA A 62 5.73 7.40 3.02
CA ALA A 62 4.99 7.54 4.28
C ALA A 62 4.95 8.99 4.78
N ARG A 63 3.78 9.39 5.30
CA ARG A 63 3.47 10.74 5.82
C ARG A 63 2.93 10.74 7.25
N GLY A 64 2.71 9.57 7.84
CA GLY A 64 2.44 9.40 9.27
C GLY A 64 3.48 10.10 10.15
N LYS A 65 3.04 10.61 11.31
CA LYS A 65 3.87 11.32 12.29
C LYS A 65 3.97 10.53 13.59
#